data_AF-B9C028-F1
#
_entry.id   AF-B9C028-F1
#
_cell.length_a   1.000
_cell.length_b   1.000
_cell.length_c   1.000
_cell.angle_alpha   90.00
_cell.angle_beta   90.00
_cell.angle_gamma   90.00
#
_symmetry.space_group_name_H-M   'P 1'
#
loop_
_entity.id
_entity.type
_entity.pdbx_description
1 polymer ?
#
loop_
_entity_poly.entity_id
_entity_poly.type
_entity_poly.pdbx_seq_one_letter_code
_entity_poly.pdbx_strand_id
1 'polypeptide(L)'
;MKLKRLGRAAAHAAVATGVLWATHAYAELGGAPMSPPANDPAATVRAMQRAMRSADGAPTSAAAYTMREITLGSGTVIHEYTSSAGTVFGLAWRGPTVPDLASLLGSYFPQYTAGVEAAHAARGWRAPVSVATSGLVIRTGGHMGAFSGQAWLPNALPAGLTGNDIQ
;
A
#
# COMPACT_ATOMS: atom_id res chain seq x y z
N MET A 1 -72.45 -4.82 33.19
CA MET A 1 -71.64 -4.13 34.24
C MET A 1 -70.58 -5.08 34.76
N LYS A 2 -69.31 -4.91 34.33
CA LYS A 2 -68.03 -5.19 35.02
C LYS A 2 -66.90 -5.36 33.98
N LEU A 3 -66.01 -4.37 33.99
CA LEU A 3 -64.71 -4.31 33.33
C LEU A 3 -63.67 -5.13 34.12
N LYS A 4 -62.65 -5.70 33.44
CA LYS A 4 -61.27 -6.00 33.93
C LYS A 4 -60.47 -6.59 32.75
N ARG A 5 -59.68 -5.80 32.01
CA ARG A 5 -58.27 -5.39 32.19
C ARG A 5 -57.20 -6.49 32.00
N LEU A 6 -56.34 -6.20 31.01
CA LEU A 6 -54.91 -6.46 30.82
C LEU A 6 -54.38 -7.87 30.46
N GLY A 7 -53.68 -7.91 29.32
CA GLY A 7 -52.56 -8.79 29.02
C GLY A 7 -51.81 -8.28 27.78
N ARG A 8 -50.75 -7.51 27.99
CA ARG A 8 -49.81 -7.09 26.93
C ARG A 8 -48.94 -8.30 26.56
N ALA A 9 -48.82 -8.61 25.27
CA ALA A 9 -47.74 -9.45 24.76
C ALA A 9 -47.01 -8.67 23.66
N ALA A 10 -45.71 -8.50 23.89
CA ALA A 10 -44.80 -7.70 23.10
C ALA A 10 -44.54 -8.35 21.73
N ALA A 11 -44.64 -7.56 20.66
CA ALA A 11 -44.10 -7.94 19.36
C ALA A 11 -42.60 -7.61 19.37
N HIS A 12 -41.76 -8.64 19.38
CA HIS A 12 -40.32 -8.50 19.25
C HIS A 12 -39.97 -7.93 17.87
N ALA A 13 -39.38 -6.74 17.88
CA ALA A 13 -38.74 -6.15 16.71
C ALA A 13 -37.55 -7.01 16.28
N ALA A 14 -37.60 -7.52 15.05
CA ALA A 14 -36.46 -8.17 14.42
C ALA A 14 -35.39 -7.11 14.12
N VAL A 15 -34.34 -7.07 14.93
CA VAL A 15 -33.14 -6.28 14.64
C VAL A 15 -32.32 -7.06 13.63
N ALA A 16 -32.33 -6.60 12.38
CA ALA A 16 -31.41 -7.09 11.36
C ALA A 16 -29.99 -6.65 11.73
N THR A 17 -29.18 -7.59 12.20
CA THR A 17 -27.72 -7.44 12.32
C THR A 17 -27.13 -7.36 10.93
N GLY A 18 -27.05 -6.15 10.38
CA GLY A 18 -26.19 -5.85 9.25
C GLY A 18 -24.74 -6.08 9.68
N VAL A 19 -24.16 -7.20 9.26
CA VAL A 19 -22.71 -7.40 9.30
C VAL A 19 -22.13 -6.39 8.30
N LEU A 20 -21.76 -5.23 8.81
CA LEU A 20 -20.88 -4.30 8.13
C LEU A 20 -19.54 -5.02 8.03
N TRP A 21 -19.27 -5.61 6.87
CA TRP A 21 -17.90 -5.95 6.49
C TRP A 21 -17.17 -4.62 6.45
N ALA A 22 -16.46 -4.28 7.54
CA ALA A 22 -15.43 -3.27 7.50
C ALA A 22 -14.37 -3.81 6.55
N THR A 23 -14.56 -3.55 5.25
CA THR A 23 -13.49 -3.56 4.27
C THR A 23 -12.45 -2.63 4.85
N HIS A 24 -11.45 -3.21 5.52
CA HIS A 24 -10.29 -2.42 5.86
C HIS A 24 -9.67 -2.06 4.52
N ALA A 25 -9.86 -0.81 4.12
CA ALA A 25 -9.21 -0.20 2.99
C ALA A 25 -7.74 0.03 3.38
N TYR A 26 -7.02 -1.07 3.60
CA TYR A 26 -5.58 -1.07 3.54
C TYR A 26 -5.23 -0.95 2.07
N ALA A 27 -4.43 0.05 1.75
CA ALA A 27 -3.93 0.21 0.41
C ALA A 27 -2.70 -0.64 0.24
N GLU A 28 -2.91 -1.64 -0.57
CA GLU A 28 -1.92 -2.63 -0.89
C GLU A 28 -1.37 -2.27 -2.27
N LEU A 29 -0.10 -2.58 -2.51
CA LEU A 29 0.42 -2.67 -3.87
C LEU A 29 -0.57 -3.48 -4.73
N GLY A 30 -1.01 -2.94 -5.87
CA GLY A 30 -2.05 -3.53 -6.72
C GLY A 30 -3.50 -3.19 -6.35
N GLY A 31 -3.73 -2.44 -5.27
CA GLY A 31 -5.03 -2.01 -4.77
C GLY A 31 -5.33 -0.52 -4.98
N ALA A 32 -6.28 0.01 -4.20
CA ALA A 32 -6.64 1.43 -4.19
C ALA A 32 -5.63 2.27 -3.39
N PRO A 33 -5.57 3.61 -3.58
CA PRO A 33 -4.63 4.50 -2.89
C PRO A 33 -4.76 4.50 -1.37
N MET A 34 -3.64 4.73 -0.67
CA MET A 34 -3.57 4.62 0.78
C MET A 34 -4.19 5.78 1.53
N SER A 35 -4.85 5.40 2.63
CA SER A 35 -5.18 6.30 3.72
C SER A 35 -3.98 6.35 4.67
N PRO A 36 -3.66 7.53 5.24
CA PRO A 36 -2.63 7.60 6.28
C PRO A 36 -3.00 6.70 7.47
N PRO A 37 -2.02 6.10 8.17
CA PRO A 37 -2.29 5.16 9.25
C PRO A 37 -3.14 5.79 10.35
N ALA A 38 -4.27 5.17 10.71
CA ALA A 38 -5.21 5.72 11.70
C ALA A 38 -4.60 5.88 13.10
N ASN A 39 -3.56 5.12 13.41
CA ASN A 39 -2.78 5.17 14.65
C ASN A 39 -1.61 6.17 14.61
N ASP A 40 -1.42 6.88 13.49
CA ASP A 40 -0.38 7.89 13.33
C ASP A 40 -1.02 9.27 13.07
N PRO A 41 -1.45 9.99 14.12
CA PRO A 41 -2.13 11.28 13.97
C PRO A 41 -1.22 12.39 13.43
N ALA A 42 0.10 12.17 13.43
CA ALA A 42 1.08 13.10 12.87
C ALA A 42 1.33 12.85 11.38
N ALA A 43 0.73 11.80 10.79
CA ALA A 43 0.89 11.51 9.38
C ALA A 43 0.28 12.62 8.51
N THR A 44 1.03 13.06 7.50
CA THR A 44 0.58 14.05 6.51
C THR A 44 0.55 13.45 5.12
N VAL A 45 -0.35 13.93 4.26
CA VAL A 45 -0.53 13.43 2.90
C VAL A 45 -0.51 14.57 1.90
N ARG A 46 0.27 14.41 0.82
CA ARG A 46 0.33 15.33 -0.31
C ARG A 46 0.20 14.57 -1.62
N ALA A 47 -0.79 14.91 -2.43
CA ALA A 47 -0.99 14.31 -3.75
C ALA A 47 -0.53 15.25 -4.87
N MET A 48 0.15 14.72 -5.87
CA MET A 48 0.56 15.45 -7.06
C MET A 48 0.37 14.61 -8.32
N GLN A 49 -0.29 15.17 -9.33
CA GLN A 49 -0.34 14.57 -10.65
C GLN A 49 1.00 14.75 -11.36
N ARG A 50 1.55 13.67 -11.90
CA ARG A 50 2.80 13.64 -12.65
C ARG A 50 2.56 13.05 -14.03
N ALA A 51 3.37 13.48 -14.98
CA ALA A 51 3.45 12.88 -16.30
C ALA A 51 4.92 12.66 -16.63
N MET A 52 5.31 11.42 -16.95
CA MET A 52 6.66 11.11 -17.41
C MET A 52 6.62 10.78 -18.90
N ARG A 53 7.51 11.44 -19.66
CA ARG A 53 7.77 11.10 -21.06
C ARG A 53 8.76 9.95 -21.08
N SER A 54 8.59 9.01 -22.00
CA SER A 54 9.51 7.89 -22.14
C SER A 54 10.93 8.39 -22.35
N ALA A 55 11.88 7.78 -21.62
CA ALA A 55 13.30 8.08 -21.75
C ALA A 55 13.87 7.68 -23.13
N ASP A 56 13.17 6.79 -23.85
CA ASP A 56 13.63 6.18 -25.11
C ASP A 56 13.29 7.00 -26.38
N GLY A 57 12.82 8.24 -26.25
CA GLY A 57 12.59 9.15 -27.38
C GLY A 57 11.49 8.73 -28.36
N ALA A 58 10.83 7.58 -28.16
CA ALA A 58 9.68 7.14 -28.91
C ALA A 58 8.48 8.09 -28.67
N PRO A 59 7.63 8.37 -29.68
CA PRO A 59 6.41 9.17 -29.52
C PRO A 59 5.34 8.36 -28.76
N THR A 60 5.58 8.10 -27.49
CA THR A 60 4.61 7.56 -26.55
C THR A 60 3.97 8.73 -25.80
N SER A 61 2.65 8.70 -25.66
CA SER A 61 1.94 9.63 -24.80
C SER A 61 2.53 9.54 -23.38
N ALA A 62 2.82 10.66 -22.75
CA ALA A 62 3.39 10.68 -21.41
C ALA A 62 2.53 9.83 -20.44
N ALA A 63 3.16 8.95 -19.68
CA ALA A 63 2.49 8.19 -18.64
C ALA A 63 2.02 9.15 -17.54
N ALA A 64 0.72 9.41 -17.49
CA ALA A 64 0.10 10.17 -16.42
C ALA A 64 -0.18 9.26 -15.21
N TYR A 65 0.26 9.68 -14.04
CA TYR A 65 0.04 8.98 -12.77
C TYR A 65 -0.11 10.00 -11.64
N THR A 66 -0.62 9.55 -10.50
CA THR A 66 -0.64 10.36 -9.28
C THR A 66 0.40 9.83 -8.32
N MET A 67 1.28 10.72 -7.84
CA MET A 67 2.20 10.43 -6.74
C MET A 67 1.59 10.99 -5.46
N ARG A 68 1.36 10.13 -4.46
CA ARG A 68 1.01 10.54 -3.11
C ARG A 68 2.22 10.39 -2.20
N GLU A 69 2.62 11.47 -1.57
CA GLU A 69 3.65 11.49 -0.54
C GLU A 69 2.97 11.45 0.82
N ILE A 70 3.42 10.54 1.67
CA ILE A 70 2.90 10.33 3.01
C ILE A 70 4.06 10.35 3.97
N THR A 71 4.08 11.35 4.83
CA THR A 71 5.12 11.46 5.85
C THR A 71 4.54 10.98 7.16
N LEU A 72 5.05 9.88 7.68
CA LEU A 72 4.68 9.32 8.99
C LEU A 72 5.22 10.19 10.13
N GLY A 73 4.63 10.10 11.31
CA GLY A 73 5.11 10.77 12.53
C GLY A 73 6.52 10.34 12.94
N SER A 74 6.96 9.17 12.47
CA SER A 74 8.34 8.69 12.62
C SER A 74 9.37 9.45 11.76
N GLY A 75 8.92 10.27 10.79
CA GLY A 75 9.76 10.91 9.79
C GLY A 75 10.04 10.05 8.54
N THR A 76 9.47 8.84 8.47
CA THR A 76 9.53 8.00 7.28
C THR A 76 8.57 8.54 6.21
N VAL A 77 9.12 8.80 5.04
CA VAL A 77 8.38 9.26 3.86
C VAL A 77 8.08 8.06 2.98
N ILE A 78 6.83 7.97 2.53
CA ILE A 78 6.32 6.95 1.61
C ILE A 78 5.81 7.67 0.37
N HIS A 79 6.30 7.28 -0.80
CA HIS A 79 5.73 7.66 -2.09
C HIS A 79 4.91 6.51 -2.65
N GLU A 80 3.65 6.80 -2.94
CA GLU A 80 2.71 5.89 -3.59
C GLU A 80 2.43 6.36 -5.02
N TYR A 81 2.53 5.44 -5.97
CA TYR A 81 2.36 5.70 -7.39
C TYR A 81 1.08 5.01 -7.87
N THR A 82 0.07 5.82 -8.21
CA THR A 82 -1.24 5.36 -8.65
C THR A 82 -1.45 5.63 -10.13
N SER A 83 -1.87 4.62 -10.88
CA SER A 83 -2.22 4.75 -12.29
C SER A 83 -3.48 5.61 -12.49
N SER A 84 -3.75 6.05 -13.71
CA SER A 84 -5.02 6.71 -14.05
C SER A 84 -6.25 5.84 -13.80
N ALA A 85 -6.09 4.51 -13.75
CA ALA A 85 -7.14 3.55 -13.41
C ALA A 85 -7.38 3.43 -11.89
N GLY A 86 -6.62 4.15 -11.06
CA GLY A 86 -6.76 4.14 -9.60
C GLY A 86 -6.02 2.98 -8.91
N THR A 87 -5.14 2.28 -9.63
CA THR A 87 -4.36 1.17 -9.07
C THR A 87 -2.98 1.63 -8.63
N VAL A 88 -2.60 1.31 -7.39
CA VAL A 88 -1.24 1.50 -6.90
C VAL A 88 -0.31 0.51 -7.59
N PHE A 89 0.57 0.99 -8.46
CA PHE A 89 1.51 0.14 -9.21
C PHE A 89 2.93 0.18 -8.64
N GLY A 90 3.23 1.14 -7.78
CA GLY A 90 4.54 1.32 -7.18
C GLY A 90 4.48 2.01 -5.83
N LEU A 91 5.43 1.66 -4.97
CA LEU A 91 5.68 2.22 -3.65
C LEU A 91 7.17 2.47 -3.51
N ALA A 92 7.55 3.58 -2.91
CA ALA A 92 8.90 3.84 -2.44
C ALA A 92 8.85 4.39 -1.02
N TRP A 93 9.89 4.13 -0.22
CA TRP A 93 9.98 4.69 1.11
C TRP A 93 11.41 5.00 1.49
N ARG A 94 11.55 5.99 2.37
CA ARG A 94 12.82 6.37 2.97
C ARG A 94 12.60 7.00 4.33
N GLY A 95 13.40 6.61 5.32
CA GLY A 95 13.28 7.20 6.64
C GLY A 95 14.13 6.56 7.71
N PRO A 96 14.01 7.04 8.96
CA PRO A 96 14.72 6.50 10.10
C PRO A 96 14.19 5.12 10.53
N THR A 97 12.97 4.78 10.13
CA THR A 97 12.32 3.51 10.45
C THR A 97 11.78 2.83 9.19
N VAL A 98 11.64 1.51 9.24
CA VAL A 98 10.95 0.75 8.18
C VAL A 98 9.44 0.95 8.40
N PRO A 99 8.66 1.32 7.36
CA PRO A 99 7.21 1.39 7.47
C PRO A 99 6.61 0.00 7.69
N ASP A 100 5.32 -0.08 8.04
CA ASP A 100 4.62 -1.37 8.10
C ASP A 100 4.51 -1.99 6.70
N LEU A 101 5.48 -2.84 6.36
CA LEU A 101 5.55 -3.51 5.06
C LEU A 101 4.40 -4.50 4.84
N ALA A 102 3.78 -5.03 5.90
CA ALA A 102 2.64 -5.90 5.76
C ALA A 102 1.43 -5.11 5.22
N SER A 103 1.19 -3.92 5.80
CA SER A 103 0.15 -3.01 5.31
C SER A 103 0.44 -2.48 3.90
N LEU A 104 1.69 -2.12 3.59
CA LEU A 104 2.05 -1.57 2.29
C LEU A 104 2.00 -2.60 1.14
N LEU A 105 2.50 -3.81 1.39
CA LEU A 105 2.58 -4.84 0.35
C LEU A 105 1.32 -5.71 0.29
N GLY A 106 0.55 -5.79 1.37
CA GLY A 106 -0.69 -6.54 1.44
C GLY A 106 -0.50 -8.00 1.03
N SER A 107 -1.30 -8.44 0.04
CA SER A 107 -1.19 -9.80 -0.54
C SER A 107 0.20 -10.19 -1.06
N TYR A 108 1.08 -9.23 -1.35
CA TYR A 108 2.47 -9.48 -1.77
C TYR A 108 3.45 -9.68 -0.61
N PHE A 109 3.05 -9.38 0.63
CA PHE A 109 3.91 -9.50 1.80
C PHE A 109 4.49 -10.92 2.02
N PRO A 110 3.76 -12.02 1.81
CA PRO A 110 4.33 -13.37 1.92
C PRO A 110 5.46 -13.64 0.92
N GLN A 111 5.42 -13.04 -0.28
CA GLN A 111 6.49 -13.18 -1.27
C GLN A 111 7.75 -12.41 -0.82
N TYR A 112 7.55 -11.26 -0.18
CA TYR A 112 8.64 -10.50 0.42
C TYR A 112 9.34 -11.30 1.53
N THR A 113 8.58 -11.83 2.50
CA THR A 113 9.16 -12.58 3.63
C THR A 113 9.90 -13.84 3.17
N ALA A 114 9.35 -14.58 2.21
CA ALA A 114 10.04 -15.72 1.60
C ALA A 114 11.34 -15.32 0.91
N GLY A 115 11.37 -14.17 0.23
CA GLY A 115 12.57 -13.63 -0.39
C GLY A 115 13.64 -13.18 0.60
N VAL A 116 13.23 -12.58 1.74
CA VAL A 116 14.13 -12.25 2.87
C VAL A 116 14.77 -13.53 3.41
N GLU A 117 13.97 -14.56 3.69
CA GLU A 117 14.45 -15.84 4.23
C GLU A 117 15.45 -16.51 3.27
N ALA A 118 15.13 -16.56 1.98
CA ALA A 118 16.04 -17.09 0.96
C ALA A 118 17.35 -16.29 0.88
N ALA A 119 17.29 -14.96 0.97
CA ALA A 119 18.49 -14.11 0.99
C ALA A 119 19.35 -14.37 2.24
N HIS A 120 18.73 -14.54 3.41
CA HIS A 120 19.42 -14.89 4.65
C HIS A 120 20.06 -16.28 4.58
N ALA A 121 19.38 -17.27 4.02
CA ALA A 121 19.92 -18.61 3.83
C ALA A 121 21.13 -18.63 2.88
N ALA A 122 21.10 -17.81 1.82
CA ALA A 122 22.16 -17.78 0.81
C ALA A 122 23.37 -16.91 1.20
N ARG A 123 23.15 -15.80 1.91
CA ARG A 123 24.16 -14.72 2.08
C ARG A 123 24.26 -14.19 3.51
N GLY A 124 23.50 -14.74 4.46
CA GLY A 124 23.45 -14.31 5.84
C GLY A 124 22.63 -13.04 6.09
N TRP A 125 22.52 -12.65 7.36
CA TRP A 125 21.64 -11.59 7.87
C TRP A 125 21.96 -10.16 7.42
N ARG A 126 23.05 -9.95 6.67
CA ARG A 126 23.48 -8.62 6.19
C ARG A 126 23.26 -8.41 4.69
N ALA A 127 22.64 -9.37 4.02
CA ALA A 127 22.42 -9.29 2.59
C ALA A 127 21.29 -8.28 2.27
N PRO A 128 21.48 -7.37 1.30
CA PRO A 128 20.38 -6.60 0.74
C PRO A 128 19.29 -7.54 0.24
N VAL A 129 18.05 -7.28 0.62
CA VAL A 129 16.91 -8.08 0.17
C VAL A 129 16.41 -7.48 -1.13
N SER A 130 16.55 -8.26 -2.20
CA SER A 130 15.87 -7.99 -3.47
C SER A 130 15.06 -9.21 -3.86
N VAL A 131 13.76 -9.02 -4.02
CA VAL A 131 12.84 -10.02 -4.54
C VAL A 131 12.50 -9.59 -5.95
N ALA A 132 12.78 -10.43 -6.94
CA ALA A 132 12.41 -10.18 -8.32
C ALA A 132 11.68 -11.40 -8.85
N THR A 133 10.37 -11.25 -9.04
CA THR A 133 9.50 -12.23 -9.69
C THR A 133 8.85 -11.58 -10.91
N SER A 134 8.14 -12.37 -11.72
CA SER A 134 7.41 -11.85 -12.88
C SER A 134 6.27 -10.89 -12.51
N GLY A 135 5.74 -10.99 -11.28
CA GLY A 135 4.61 -10.17 -10.80
C GLY A 135 5.00 -9.04 -9.85
N LEU A 136 6.17 -9.13 -9.22
CA LEU A 136 6.57 -8.23 -8.14
C LEU A 136 8.09 -8.05 -8.12
N VAL A 137 8.53 -6.80 -8.06
CA VAL A 137 9.92 -6.48 -7.73
C VAL A 137 9.96 -5.64 -6.48
N ILE A 138 10.77 -6.06 -5.50
CA ILE A 138 11.05 -5.34 -4.27
C ILE A 138 12.56 -5.20 -4.13
N ARG A 139 12.99 -4.01 -3.74
CA ARG A 139 14.37 -3.71 -3.37
C ARG A 139 14.34 -2.97 -2.04
N THR A 140 15.00 -3.51 -1.02
CA THR A 140 15.11 -2.86 0.29
C THR A 140 16.56 -2.80 0.73
N GLY A 141 16.94 -1.74 1.42
CA GLY A 141 18.28 -1.58 1.96
C GLY A 141 18.37 -0.43 2.96
N GLY A 142 19.60 0.07 3.10
CA GLY A 142 19.94 1.10 4.06
C GLY A 142 20.68 0.55 5.28
N HIS A 143 20.85 1.41 6.28
CA HIS A 143 21.48 1.06 7.55
C HIS A 143 20.58 1.50 8.70
N MET A 144 20.96 1.14 9.93
CA MET A 144 20.25 1.57 11.14
C MET A 144 20.05 3.09 11.12
N GLY A 145 18.79 3.54 11.16
CA GLY A 145 18.41 4.96 11.14
C GLY A 145 18.35 5.62 9.75
N ALA A 146 18.61 4.89 8.66
CA ALA A 146 18.44 5.37 7.29
C ALA A 146 18.04 4.21 6.37
N PHE A 147 16.79 3.81 6.46
CA PHE A 147 16.20 2.75 5.66
C PHE A 147 15.63 3.31 4.37
N SER A 148 15.67 2.50 3.31
CA SER A 148 14.99 2.80 2.07
C SER A 148 14.54 1.54 1.36
N GLY A 149 13.53 1.69 0.51
CA GLY A 149 13.11 0.62 -0.36
C GLY A 149 12.12 1.08 -1.40
N GLN A 150 11.88 0.19 -2.36
CA GLN A 150 10.91 0.37 -3.43
C GLN A 150 10.31 -0.98 -3.79
N ALA A 151 9.03 -0.95 -4.15
CA ALA A 151 8.26 -2.11 -4.60
C ALA A 151 7.41 -1.69 -5.80
N TRP A 152 7.34 -2.51 -6.84
CA TRP A 152 6.46 -2.25 -7.97
C TRP A 152 6.01 -3.53 -8.65
N LEU A 153 4.92 -3.40 -9.41
CA LEU A 153 4.36 -4.46 -10.23
C LEU A 153 4.81 -4.27 -11.68
N PRO A 154 5.71 -5.11 -12.22
CA PRO A 154 6.23 -4.95 -13.57
C PRO A 154 5.14 -4.87 -14.64
N ASN A 155 4.07 -5.65 -14.45
CA ASN A 155 2.96 -5.74 -15.41
C ASN A 155 1.91 -4.61 -15.25
N ALA A 156 2.01 -3.80 -14.19
CA ALA A 156 1.10 -2.66 -13.96
C ALA A 156 1.78 -1.29 -14.17
N LEU A 157 3.05 -1.28 -14.57
CA LEU A 157 3.76 -0.05 -14.92
C LEU A 157 3.08 0.61 -16.15
N PRO A 158 2.69 1.88 -16.06
CA PRO A 158 2.20 2.60 -17.22
C PRO A 158 3.26 2.66 -18.34
N ALA A 159 2.80 2.74 -19.59
CA ALA A 159 3.68 2.74 -20.74
C ALA A 159 4.76 3.83 -20.65
N GLY A 160 6.03 3.43 -20.77
CA GLY A 160 7.16 4.36 -20.70
C GLY A 160 7.74 4.62 -19.32
N LEU A 161 7.17 4.02 -18.26
CA LEU A 161 7.77 3.96 -16.92
C LEU A 161 8.51 2.65 -16.73
N THR A 162 9.57 2.71 -15.93
CA THR A 162 10.39 1.59 -15.51
C THR A 162 10.45 1.55 -13.98
N GLY A 163 10.95 0.45 -13.42
CA GLY A 163 11.15 0.34 -11.96
C GLY A 163 12.13 1.37 -11.39
N ASN A 164 12.97 2.00 -12.22
CA ASN A 164 13.90 3.04 -11.77
C ASN A 164 13.20 4.38 -11.51
N ASP A 165 11.98 4.55 -12.01
CA ASP A 165 11.17 5.76 -11.85
C ASP A 165 10.39 5.78 -10.53
N ILE A 166 10.46 4.69 -9.74
CA ILE A 166 9.84 4.52 -8.42
C ILE A 166 10.88 4.81 -7.34
N GLN A 167 10.80 5.95 -6.65
CA GLN A 167 11.84 6.46 -5.74
C GLN A 167 11.29 7.25 -4.55
#